data_AF-A0A8J4LW48-F1
#
_entry.id   AF-A0A8J4LW48-F1
#
_cell.length_a   1.000
_cell.length_b   1.000
_cell.length_c   1.000
_cell.angle_alpha   90.00
_cell.angle_beta   90.00
_cell.angle_gamma   90.00
#
_symmetry.space_group_name_H-M   'P 1'
#
loop_
_entity.id
_entity.type
_entity.pdbx_description
1 polymer ?
#
loop_
_entity_poly.entity_id
_entity_poly.type
_entity_poly.pdbx_seq_one_letter_code
_entity_poly.pdbx_strand_id
1 'polypeptide(L)'
;MPVAGRCKSCDSKADDVCLSGGAEFKTFQGFHCHTDHHYNDLATLVFNPQGYVTQALFQGHSGTFSFTSMLLYGVIYWLMAGITYGAFIPSGLFTPSLIFGGLLGRMWAEALVAMHVANENTV
;
A
#
# COMPACT_ATOMS: atom_id res chain seq x y z
N MET A 1 -3.84 -11.70 -8.67
CA MET A 1 -4.25 -11.03 -9.92
C MET A 1 -4.46 -9.54 -9.62
N PRO A 2 -3.58 -8.64 -10.10
CA PRO A 2 -3.58 -7.20 -9.74
C PRO A 2 -4.65 -6.37 -10.49
N VAL A 3 -5.76 -7.00 -10.91
CA VAL A 3 -6.78 -6.43 -11.81
C VAL A 3 -8.04 -5.95 -11.07
N ALA A 4 -8.15 -6.22 -9.77
CA ALA A 4 -9.33 -5.88 -8.95
C ALA A 4 -9.15 -4.65 -8.04
N GLY A 5 -8.03 -3.93 -8.16
CA GLY A 5 -7.81 -2.72 -7.37
C GLY A 5 -8.66 -1.56 -7.89
N ARG A 6 -9.23 -0.76 -6.98
CA ARG A 6 -10.00 0.44 -7.33
C ARG A 6 -9.06 1.50 -7.89
N CYS A 7 -9.41 2.09 -9.03
CA CYS A 7 -8.76 3.27 -9.56
C CYS A 7 -9.06 4.48 -8.67
N LYS A 8 -8.02 5.22 -8.29
CA LYS A 8 -8.12 6.43 -7.47
C LYS A 8 -7.41 7.58 -8.15
N SER A 9 -7.96 8.79 -8.04
CA SER A 9 -7.39 10.01 -8.61
C SER A 9 -6.12 10.42 -7.86
N CYS A 10 -5.10 10.87 -8.60
CA CYS A 10 -3.96 11.55 -8.01
C CYS A 10 -4.37 12.95 -7.55
N ASP A 11 -4.09 13.26 -6.28
CA ASP A 11 -4.40 14.55 -5.65
C ASP A 11 -3.27 15.58 -5.81
N SER A 12 -2.15 15.18 -6.42
CA SER A 12 -0.98 16.06 -6.53
C SER A 12 -1.04 16.95 -7.77
N LYS A 13 -0.72 18.23 -7.57
CA LYS A 13 -0.68 19.30 -8.58
C LYS A 13 0.56 19.25 -9.49
N ALA A 14 1.44 18.26 -9.29
CA ALA A 14 2.57 17.94 -10.17
C ALA A 14 2.29 16.60 -10.86
N ASP A 15 2.26 16.62 -12.20
CA ASP A 15 1.90 15.50 -13.10
C ASP A 15 2.69 14.19 -12.87
N ASP A 16 3.76 14.22 -12.08
CA ASP A 16 4.74 13.15 -11.91
C ASP A 16 4.78 12.50 -10.50
N VAL A 17 4.13 13.07 -9.48
CA VAL A 17 4.20 12.55 -8.09
C VAL A 17 2.81 12.40 -7.49
N CYS A 18 2.22 11.21 -7.58
CA CYS A 18 0.85 10.93 -7.11
C CYS A 18 0.71 10.78 -5.58
N LEU A 19 1.79 10.42 -4.89
CA LEU A 19 1.85 10.23 -3.43
C LEU A 19 2.91 11.18 -2.88
N SER A 20 2.48 12.30 -2.31
CA SER A 20 3.40 13.26 -1.68
C SER A 20 3.87 12.71 -0.33
N GLY A 21 5.16 12.41 -0.21
CA GLY A 21 5.76 11.83 1.01
C GLY A 21 6.50 10.50 0.81
N GLY A 22 6.51 9.88 -0.37
CA GLY A 22 7.40 8.76 -0.69
C GLY A 22 8.62 9.25 -1.46
N ALA A 23 9.81 8.65 -1.27
CA ALA A 23 10.97 8.94 -2.11
C ALA A 23 10.56 8.90 -3.59
N GLU A 24 10.93 9.97 -4.32
CA GLU A 24 10.64 10.24 -5.73
C GLU A 24 11.13 9.08 -6.62
N PHE A 25 10.32 8.04 -6.78
CA PHE A 25 10.55 6.97 -7.74
C PHE A 25 9.31 6.80 -8.61
N LYS A 26 9.50 7.20 -9.87
CA LYS A 26 8.53 7.23 -10.96
C LYS A 26 8.00 5.83 -11.29
N THR A 27 6.93 5.38 -10.62
CA THR A 27 6.15 4.22 -11.09
C THR A 27 4.66 4.43 -10.85
N PHE A 28 4.07 5.33 -11.62
CA PHE A 28 2.65 5.23 -11.95
C PHE A 28 2.43 3.95 -12.75
N GLN A 29 1.89 2.92 -12.11
CA GLN A 29 1.38 1.75 -12.85
C GLN A 29 -0.14 1.79 -12.86
N GLY A 30 -0.66 2.61 -13.78
CA GLY A 30 -2.07 2.61 -14.17
C GLY A 30 -2.41 1.29 -14.87
N PHE A 31 -2.51 0.19 -14.12
CA PHE A 31 -3.07 -1.04 -14.67
C PHE A 31 -4.58 -0.88 -14.76
N HIS A 32 -5.09 -0.79 -15.99
CA HIS A 32 -6.51 -0.82 -16.32
C HIS A 32 -7.36 0.36 -15.80
N CYS A 33 -6.74 1.52 -15.55
CA CYS A 33 -7.48 2.76 -15.32
C CYS A 33 -7.57 3.55 -16.64
N HIS A 34 -8.79 3.92 -17.03
CA HIS A 34 -9.10 4.50 -18.35
C HIS A 34 -8.75 6.00 -18.48
N THR A 35 -8.27 6.62 -17.40
CA THR A 35 -8.07 8.08 -17.27
C THR A 35 -6.62 8.39 -16.87
N ASP A 36 -5.99 9.34 -17.57
CA ASP A 36 -4.57 9.75 -17.48
C ASP A 36 -4.06 10.24 -16.10
N HIS A 37 -4.87 10.21 -15.05
CA HIS A 37 -4.49 10.66 -13.68
C HIS A 37 -4.99 9.72 -12.59
N HIS A 38 -5.15 8.43 -12.91
CA HIS A 38 -5.64 7.43 -11.97
C HIS A 38 -4.60 6.35 -11.72
N TYR A 39 -4.38 6.01 -10.45
CA TYR A 39 -3.52 4.91 -10.05
C TYR A 39 -4.35 3.77 -9.48
N ASN A 40 -3.85 2.55 -9.67
CA ASN A 40 -4.38 1.37 -9.02
C ASN A 40 -3.55 1.12 -7.77
N ASP A 41 -4.18 1.32 -6.62
CA ASP A 41 -3.59 1.15 -5.31
C ASP A 41 -2.95 -0.25 -5.12
N LEU A 42 -3.67 -1.33 -5.46
CA LEU A 42 -3.13 -2.69 -5.35
C LEU A 42 -1.90 -2.90 -6.23
N ALA A 43 -1.88 -2.33 -7.43
CA ALA A 43 -0.72 -2.41 -8.30
C ALA A 43 0.47 -1.64 -7.73
N THR A 44 0.22 -0.46 -7.14
CA THR A 44 1.24 0.32 -6.46
C THR A 44 1.90 -0.48 -5.34
N LEU A 45 1.15 -1.21 -4.52
CA LEU A 45 1.74 -2.02 -3.44
C LEU A 45 2.50 -3.25 -3.94
N VAL A 46 2.04 -3.88 -5.02
CA VAL A 46 2.63 -5.13 -5.53
C VAL A 46 3.87 -4.89 -6.37
N PHE A 47 3.86 -3.85 -7.20
CA PHE A 47 4.90 -3.63 -8.22
C PHE A 47 5.95 -2.59 -7.83
N ASN A 48 5.74 -1.82 -6.75
CA ASN A 48 6.78 -0.93 -6.27
C ASN A 48 7.79 -1.66 -5.37
N PRO A 49 9.03 -1.15 -5.33
CA PRO A 49 10.03 -1.66 -4.42
C PRO A 49 9.57 -1.56 -2.96
N GLN A 50 9.85 -2.60 -2.19
CA GLN A 50 9.43 -2.75 -0.79
C GLN A 50 9.82 -1.59 0.13
N GLY A 51 10.96 -0.94 -0.09
CA GLY A 51 11.34 0.28 0.65
C GLY A 51 10.41 1.47 0.39
N TYR A 52 9.95 1.62 -0.85
CA TYR A 52 8.94 2.63 -1.20
C TYR A 52 7.59 2.30 -0.57
N VAL A 53 7.17 1.03 -0.64
CA VAL A 53 5.90 0.58 -0.03
C VAL A 53 5.88 0.87 1.47
N THR A 54 6.97 0.58 2.20
CA THR A 54 7.05 0.91 3.63
C THR A 54 6.94 2.41 3.89
N GLN A 55 7.61 3.23 3.08
CA GLN A 55 7.57 4.68 3.26
C GLN A 55 6.17 5.24 2.96
N ALA A 56 5.56 4.83 1.85
CA ALA A 56 4.19 5.20 1.48
C ALA A 56 3.17 4.75 2.55
N LEU A 57 3.41 3.63 3.22
CA LEU A 57 2.57 3.11 4.27
C LEU A 57 2.69 3.90 5.59
N PHE A 58 3.85 4.47 5.91
CA PHE A 58 3.98 5.30 7.13
C PHE A 58 3.73 6.78 6.91
N GLN A 59 4.02 7.29 5.71
CA GLN A 59 4.00 8.72 5.40
C GLN A 59 2.82 9.11 4.50
N GLY A 60 2.11 8.14 3.91
CA GLY A 60 0.92 8.42 3.10
C GLY A 60 -0.22 9.01 3.92
N HIS A 61 -1.05 9.84 3.29
CA HIS A 61 -2.22 10.41 3.95
C HIS A 61 -3.27 9.34 4.32
N SER A 62 -4.10 9.65 5.31
CA SER A 62 -5.25 8.86 5.76
C SER A 62 -6.21 8.62 4.59
N GLY A 63 -6.70 7.39 4.40
CA GLY A 63 -7.64 7.10 3.33
C GLY A 63 -7.08 7.13 1.89
N THR A 64 -5.77 7.14 1.65
CA THR A 64 -5.22 6.94 0.28
C THR A 64 -5.43 5.52 -0.22
N PHE A 65 -5.28 4.54 0.68
CA PHE A 65 -5.38 3.13 0.37
C PHE A 65 -6.75 2.52 0.72
N SER A 66 -7.23 1.58 -0.09
CA SER A 66 -8.48 0.86 0.18
C SER A 66 -8.24 -0.29 1.17
N PHE A 67 -9.19 -0.49 2.09
CA PHE A 67 -9.13 -1.61 3.04
C PHE A 67 -8.95 -2.97 2.35
N THR A 68 -9.60 -3.16 1.19
CA THR A 68 -9.55 -4.41 0.43
C THR A 68 -8.19 -4.65 -0.24
N SER A 69 -7.56 -3.62 -0.81
CA SER A 69 -6.24 -3.74 -1.45
C SER A 69 -5.14 -4.05 -0.43
N MET A 70 -5.20 -3.39 0.73
CA MET A 70 -4.28 -3.65 1.85
C MET A 70 -4.37 -5.09 2.36
N LEU A 71 -5.59 -5.60 2.58
CA LEU A 71 -5.80 -6.95 3.07
C LEU A 71 -5.32 -8.00 2.04
N LEU A 72 -5.66 -7.82 0.77
CA LEU A 72 -5.23 -8.73 -0.30
C LEU A 72 -3.71 -8.78 -0.41
N TYR A 73 -3.04 -7.61 -0.42
CA TYR A 73 -1.59 -7.54 -0.49
C TYR A 73 -0.95 -8.20 0.76
N GLY A 74 -1.45 -7.88 1.96
CA GLY A 74 -0.95 -8.44 3.21
C GLY A 74 -1.02 -9.97 3.26
N VAL A 75 -2.15 -10.56 2.85
CA VAL A 75 -2.33 -12.03 2.83
C VAL A 75 -1.38 -12.69 1.82
N ILE A 76 -1.32 -12.17 0.59
CA ILE A 76 -0.46 -12.73 -0.45
C ILE A 76 1.02 -12.63 -0.03
N TYR A 77 1.41 -11.49 0.54
CA TYR A 77 2.79 -11.24 0.94
C TYR A 77 3.21 -12.08 2.15
N TRP A 78 2.30 -12.29 3.12
CA TRP A 78 2.52 -13.19 4.25
C TRP A 78 2.71 -14.65 3.82
N LEU A 79 1.87 -15.13 2.90
CA LEU A 79 2.01 -16.48 2.34
C LEU A 79 3.31 -16.65 1.55
N MET A 80 3.68 -15.67 0.72
CA MET A 80 4.95 -15.68 -0.02
C MET A 80 6.16 -15.64 0.92
N ALA A 81 6.10 -14.84 1.99
CA ALA A 81 7.15 -14.79 3.00
C ALA A 81 7.30 -16.13 3.71
N GLY A 82 6.19 -16.78 4.08
CA GLY A 82 6.19 -18.12 4.68
C GLY A 82 6.80 -19.19 3.77
N ILE A 83 6.44 -19.18 2.48
CA ILE A 83 7.02 -20.09 1.47
C ILE A 83 8.52 -19.84 1.31
N THR A 84 8.94 -18.58 1.26
CA THR A 84 10.35 -18.20 1.06
C THR A 84 11.21 -18.52 2.28
N TYR A 85 10.66 -18.38 3.49
CA TYR A 85 11.34 -18.77 4.73
C TYR A 85 11.54 -20.28 4.85
N GLY A 86 10.64 -21.07 4.27
CA GLY A 86 10.81 -22.52 4.18
C GLY A 86 11.91 -22.97 3.21
N ALA A 87 12.45 -22.06 2.39
CA ALA A 87 13.56 -22.36 1.50
C ALA A 87 14.92 -22.17 2.19
N PHE A 88 15.94 -22.94 1.79
CA PHE A 88 17.31 -22.85 2.30
C PHE A 88 18.04 -21.59 1.78
N ILE A 89 17.49 -20.40 2.05
CA ILE A 89 18.04 -19.12 1.62
C ILE A 89 18.23 -18.25 2.87
N PRO A 90 19.43 -17.68 3.10
CA PRO A 90 19.67 -16.75 4.19
C PRO A 90 19.00 -15.40 3.87
N SER A 91 17.71 -15.29 4.13
CA SER A 91 16.93 -14.07 3.94
C SER A 91 16.47 -13.51 5.27
N GLY A 92 16.54 -12.18 5.43
CA GLY A 92 15.99 -11.48 6.59
C GLY A 92 14.46 -11.39 6.52
N LEU A 93 13.77 -11.86 7.56
CA LEU A 93 12.30 -11.78 7.66
C LEU A 93 11.79 -10.42 8.17
N PHE A 94 12.70 -9.48 8.45
CA PHE A 94 12.39 -8.18 9.04
C PHE A 94 11.55 -7.29 8.10
N THR A 95 11.96 -7.14 6.83
CA THR A 95 11.22 -6.31 5.88
C THR A 95 9.78 -6.79 5.65
N PRO A 96 9.52 -8.10 5.41
CA PRO A 96 8.15 -8.54 5.18
C PRO A 96 7.25 -8.46 6.40
N SER A 97 7.77 -8.71 7.61
CA SER A 97 7.00 -8.52 8.84
C SER A 97 6.70 -7.05 9.12
N LEU A 98 7.63 -6.13 8.80
CA LEU A 98 7.43 -4.70 8.96
C LEU A 98 6.31 -4.19 8.03
N ILE A 99 6.32 -4.58 6.76
CA ILE A 99 5.26 -4.23 5.80
C ILE A 99 3.90 -4.75 6.29
N PHE A 100 3.84 -6.01 6.71
CA PHE A 100 2.61 -6.61 7.22
C PHE A 100 2.09 -5.89 8.47
N GLY A 101 2.97 -5.52 9.40
CA GLY A 101 2.62 -4.74 10.58
C GLY A 101 2.06 -3.36 10.23
N GLY A 102 2.64 -2.67 9.25
CA GLY A 102 2.12 -1.36 8.80
C GLY A 102 0.73 -1.47 8.13
N LEU A 103 0.47 -2.54 7.39
CA LEU A 103 -0.83 -2.78 6.76
C LEU A 103 -1.90 -3.01 7.83
N LEU A 104 -1.60 -3.88 8.80
CA LEU A 104 -2.48 -4.13 9.93
C LEU A 104 -2.72 -2.86 10.77
N GLY A 105 -1.67 -2.06 11.01
CA GLY A 105 -1.80 -0.80 11.72
C GLY A 105 -2.77 0.17 11.05
N ARG A 106 -2.68 0.31 9.71
CA ARG A 106 -3.64 1.13 8.96
C ARG A 106 -5.04 0.55 8.92
N MET A 107 -5.18 -0.76 8.69
CA MET A 107 -6.49 -1.42 8.74
C MET A 107 -7.17 -1.24 10.11
N TRP A 108 -6.39 -1.28 11.19
CA TRP A 108 -6.87 -1.05 12.54
C TRP A 108 -7.28 0.41 12.74
N ALA A 109 -6.51 1.38 12.21
CA ALA A 109 -6.87 2.79 12.25
C ALA A 109 -8.21 3.06 11.54
N GLU A 110 -8.40 2.54 10.32
CA GLU A 110 -9.67 2.65 9.58
C GLU A 110 -10.83 2.01 10.34
N ALA A 111 -10.60 0.87 11.00
CA ALA A 111 -11.61 0.22 11.84
C ALA A 111 -11.98 1.05 13.08
N LEU A 112 -11.00 1.70 13.72
CA LEU A 112 -11.23 2.59 14.86
C LEU A 112 -12.01 3.85 14.47
N VAL A 113 -11.71 4.42 13.30
CA VAL A 113 -12.47 5.54 12.73
C VAL A 113 -13.90 5.11 12.41
N ALA A 114 -14.10 3.91 11.82
CA ALA A 114 -15.43 3.36 11.56
C ALA A 114 -16.26 3.15 12.83
N MET A 115 -15.62 2.84 13.96
CA MET A 115 -16.27 2.69 15.26
C MET A 115 -16.54 4.03 15.98
N HIS A 116 -16.28 5.19 15.35
CA HIS A 116 -16.43 6.53 15.94
C HIS A 116 -15.60 6.77 17.22
N VAL A 117 -14.60 5.91 17.49
CA VAL A 117 -13.71 6.04 18.64
C VAL A 117 -12.64 7.12 18.39
N ALA A 118 -12.30 7.35 17.12
CA ALA A 118 -11.34 8.35 16.66
C ALA A 118 -11.99 9.27 15.62
N ASN A 119 -11.75 10.58 15.75
CA ASN A 119 -12.25 11.60 14.83
C ASN A 119 -11.34 11.67 13.59
N GLU A 120 -11.96 11.72 12.40
CA GLU A 120 -11.29 11.87 11.09
C GLU A 120 -10.35 13.10 11.03
N ASN A 121 -10.53 14.07 11.92
CA ASN A 121 -9.75 15.31 12.00
C ASN A 121 -8.42 15.20 12.78
N THR A 122 -8.07 14.02 13.31
CA THR A 122 -6.85 13.82 14.11
C THR A 122 -5.78 12.91 13.46
N VAL A 123 -5.98 12.50 12.20
CA VAL A 123 -5.10 11.55 11.49
C VAL A 123 -4.52 12.13 10.21
#